data_AF-A0A1V0JG25-F1
#
_entry.id   AF-A0A1V0JG25-F1
#
_cell.length_a   1.000
_cell.length_b   1.000
_cell.length_c   1.000
_cell.angle_alpha   90.00
_cell.angle_beta   90.00
_cell.angle_gamma   90.00
#
_symmetry.space_group_name_H-M   'P 1'
#
loop_
_entity.id
_entity.type
_entity.pdbx_description
1 polymer ?
#
loop_
_entity_poly.entity_id
_entity_poly.type
_entity_poly.pdbx_seq_one_letter_code
_entity_poly.pdbx_strand_id
1 'polypeptide(L)'
;IRPQEELSSIGDVFEEVKNNEGPQVPTIDLMEIESEDRVVREKCREEIVKAAKEWGVMHLVNHGIPDDLIDRVRKAGQAFFDLPIEEKEKYANDQASGNVQGYGSKLANNASGQLEW
;
A
#
# COMPACT_ATOMS: atom_id res chain seq x y z
N ILE A 1 6.61 12.09 18.07
CA ILE A 1 6.47 13.32 17.23
C ILE A 1 7.89 13.81 16.96
N ARG A 2 8.36 13.85 15.70
CA ARG A 2 9.74 14.29 15.39
C ARG A 2 9.93 15.79 15.72
N PRO A 3 11.12 16.23 16.14
CA PRO A 3 11.48 17.64 16.24
C PRO A 3 11.38 18.33 14.87
N GLN A 4 10.99 19.61 14.84
CA GLN A 4 10.81 20.37 13.59
C GLN A 4 12.07 20.40 12.70
N GLU A 5 13.24 20.29 13.30
CA GLU A 5 14.54 20.31 12.62
C GLU A 5 14.71 19.13 11.65
N GLU A 6 14.09 17.98 11.94
CA GLU A 6 14.16 16.75 11.14
C GLU A 6 13.09 16.67 10.02
N LEU A 7 12.24 17.69 9.86
CA LEU A 7 11.24 17.79 8.79
C LEU A 7 11.74 18.58 7.57
N SER A 8 12.98 19.10 7.63
CA SER A 8 13.54 20.02 6.64
C SER A 8 13.98 19.36 5.32
N SER A 9 14.14 18.03 5.27
CA SER A 9 14.70 17.31 4.11
C SER A 9 13.71 16.38 3.39
N ILE A 10 12.48 16.24 3.88
CA ILE A 10 11.45 15.39 3.28
C ILE A 10 10.40 16.33 2.71
N GLY A 11 10.35 16.41 1.38
CA GLY A 11 9.21 17.02 0.70
C GLY A 11 7.94 16.28 1.11
N ASP A 12 6.85 17.01 1.30
CA ASP A 12 5.55 16.39 1.55
C ASP A 12 5.08 15.72 0.25
N VAL A 13 5.33 14.42 0.15
CA VAL A 13 4.93 13.62 -1.01
C VAL A 13 3.43 13.74 -1.26
N PHE A 14 2.61 14.00 -0.23
CA PHE A 14 1.16 14.17 -0.38
C PHE A 14 0.78 15.53 -0.96
N GLU A 15 1.61 16.56 -0.84
CA GLU A 15 1.45 17.84 -1.55
C GLU A 15 1.86 17.71 -3.01
N GLU A 16 2.93 16.96 -3.33
CA GLU A 16 3.36 16.70 -4.72
C GLU A 16 2.33 15.85 -5.50
N VAL A 17 1.64 14.92 -4.83
CA VAL A 17 0.60 14.05 -5.44
C VAL A 17 -0.67 14.82 -5.84
N LYS A 18 -0.89 16.06 -5.34
CA LYS A 18 -2.02 16.90 -5.78
C LYS A 18 -1.86 17.45 -7.21
N ASN A 19 -0.70 17.26 -7.84
CA ASN A 19 -0.49 17.68 -9.20
C ASN A 19 -1.00 16.62 -10.20
N ASN A 20 -2.12 16.90 -10.87
CA ASN A 20 -2.68 16.05 -11.93
C ASN A 20 -1.90 16.13 -13.26
N GLU A 21 -0.82 16.92 -13.31
CA GLU A 21 0.03 17.06 -14.50
C GLU A 21 1.05 15.91 -14.57
N GLY A 22 0.63 14.78 -15.12
CA GLY A 22 1.52 13.64 -15.36
C GLY A 22 0.76 12.34 -15.64
N PRO A 23 1.46 11.29 -16.09
CA PRO A 23 0.89 9.95 -16.19
C PRO A 23 0.29 9.52 -14.84
N GLN A 24 -0.97 9.09 -14.84
CA GLN A 24 -1.66 8.61 -13.63
C GLN A 24 -1.73 7.09 -13.61
N VAL A 25 -1.54 6.49 -12.43
CA VAL A 25 -1.68 5.04 -12.23
C VAL A 25 -3.06 4.58 -12.72
N PRO A 26 -3.16 3.57 -13.58
CA PRO A 26 -4.42 3.15 -14.18
C PRO A 26 -5.37 2.60 -13.11
N THR A 27 -6.65 2.91 -13.25
CA THR A 27 -7.74 2.31 -12.46
C THR A 27 -8.48 1.32 -13.34
N ILE A 28 -8.62 0.08 -12.87
CA ILE A 28 -9.26 -1.02 -13.60
C ILE A 28 -10.52 -1.47 -12.88
N ASP A 29 -11.62 -1.56 -13.63
CA ASP A 29 -12.91 -2.04 -13.15
C ASP A 29 -13.02 -3.55 -13.33
N LEU A 30 -13.19 -4.27 -12.22
CA LEU A 30 -13.30 -5.73 -12.20
C LEU A 30 -14.74 -6.25 -12.23
N MET A 31 -15.74 -5.38 -12.33
CA MET A 31 -17.16 -5.78 -12.33
C MET A 31 -17.47 -6.88 -13.35
N GLU A 32 -16.81 -6.83 -14.51
CA GLU A 32 -17.08 -7.69 -15.66
C GLU A 32 -16.03 -8.81 -15.87
N ILE A 33 -15.14 -9.03 -14.90
CA ILE A 33 -14.05 -10.02 -15.03
C ILE A 33 -14.57 -11.47 -15.21
N GLU A 34 -15.77 -11.75 -14.73
CA GLU A 34 -16.47 -13.03 -14.83
C GLU A 34 -17.77 -12.93 -15.64
N SER A 35 -17.93 -11.89 -16.48
CA SER A 35 -19.11 -11.70 -17.31
C SER A 35 -19.45 -12.94 -18.15
N GLU A 36 -20.74 -13.23 -18.30
CA GLU A 36 -21.23 -14.28 -19.20
C GLU A 36 -20.98 -13.91 -20.67
N ASP A 37 -20.99 -12.62 -20.99
CA ASP A 37 -20.61 -12.12 -22.32
C ASP A 37 -19.09 -12.22 -22.48
N ARG A 38 -18.67 -13.09 -23.40
CA ARG A 38 -17.26 -13.32 -23.70
C ARG A 38 -16.53 -12.05 -24.15
N VAL A 39 -17.15 -11.20 -24.96
CA VAL A 39 -16.49 -9.98 -25.48
C VAL A 39 -16.22 -9.01 -24.35
N VAL A 40 -17.22 -8.80 -23.48
CA VAL A 40 -17.11 -7.93 -22.31
C VAL A 40 -16.04 -8.46 -21.35
N ARG A 41 -16.07 -9.77 -21.07
CA ARG A 41 -15.08 -10.43 -20.21
C ARG A 41 -13.65 -10.33 -20.74
N GLU A 42 -13.44 -10.61 -22.03
CA GLU A 42 -12.10 -10.52 -22.63
C GLU A 42 -11.58 -9.08 -22.63
N LYS A 43 -12.43 -8.08 -22.88
CA LYS A 43 -12.03 -6.68 -22.81
C LYS A 43 -11.53 -6.30 -21.40
N CYS A 44 -12.24 -6.68 -20.34
CA CYS A 44 -11.80 -6.46 -18.96
C CYS A 44 -10.41 -7.10 -18.70
N ARG A 45 -10.20 -8.33 -19.18
CA ARG A 45 -8.91 -9.04 -19.05
C ARG A 45 -7.79 -8.36 -19.83
N GLU A 46 -8.06 -7.87 -21.03
CA GLU A 46 -7.10 -7.12 -21.84
C GLU A 46 -6.64 -5.83 -21.15
N GLU A 47 -7.56 -5.11 -20.49
CA GLU A 47 -7.24 -3.91 -19.71
C GLU A 47 -6.29 -4.22 -18.54
N ILE A 48 -6.54 -5.32 -17.81
CA ILE A 48 -5.64 -5.81 -16.75
C ILE A 48 -4.25 -6.12 -17.32
N VAL A 49 -4.18 -6.90 -18.41
CA VAL A 49 -2.92 -7.29 -19.05
C VAL A 49 -2.15 -6.07 -19.53
N LYS A 50 -2.83 -5.08 -20.11
CA LYS A 50 -2.21 -3.84 -20.56
C LYS A 50 -1.62 -3.04 -19.40
N ALA A 51 -2.40 -2.81 -18.34
CA ALA A 51 -1.93 -2.10 -17.16
C ALA A 51 -0.74 -2.82 -16.50
N ALA A 52 -0.79 -4.16 -16.39
CA ALA A 52 0.31 -4.95 -15.85
C ALA A 52 1.59 -4.83 -16.67
N LYS A 53 1.50 -4.80 -18.01
CA LYS A 53 2.65 -4.69 -18.91
C LYS A 53 3.24 -3.29 -19.00
N GLU A 54 2.40 -2.27 -19.03
CA GLU A 54 2.83 -0.88 -19.24
C GLU A 54 3.21 -0.19 -17.92
N TRP A 55 2.54 -0.51 -16.82
CA TRP A 55 2.72 0.16 -15.52
C TRP A 55 3.32 -0.73 -14.43
N GLY A 56 2.97 -2.02 -14.41
CA GLY A 56 3.34 -2.93 -13.33
C GLY A 56 2.55 -2.72 -12.02
N VAL A 57 1.70 -1.69 -11.95
CA VAL A 57 0.81 -1.35 -10.82
C VAL A 57 -0.50 -0.75 -11.32
N MET A 58 -1.59 -0.95 -10.59
CA MET A 58 -2.92 -0.43 -10.91
C MET A 58 -3.79 -0.32 -9.65
N HIS A 59 -4.78 0.57 -9.67
CA HIS A 59 -5.90 0.55 -8.71
C HIS A 59 -7.01 -0.35 -9.23
N LEU A 60 -7.64 -1.12 -8.34
CA LEU A 60 -8.78 -1.97 -8.68
C LEU A 60 -10.05 -1.41 -8.05
N VAL A 61 -11.14 -1.38 -8.82
CA VAL A 61 -12.49 -1.07 -8.34
C VAL A 61 -13.45 -2.20 -8.68
N ASN A 62 -14.57 -2.29 -7.97
CA ASN A 62 -15.54 -3.39 -8.08
C ASN A 62 -14.90 -4.79 -7.97
N HIS A 63 -13.87 -4.91 -7.14
CA HIS A 63 -13.11 -6.15 -6.91
C HIS A 63 -13.87 -7.20 -6.07
N GLY A 64 -15.12 -6.93 -5.67
CA GLY A 64 -15.98 -7.87 -4.93
C GLY A 64 -15.64 -8.04 -3.45
N ILE A 65 -14.69 -7.27 -2.90
CA ILE A 65 -14.38 -7.27 -1.47
C ILE A 65 -15.30 -6.24 -0.80
N PRO A 66 -16.07 -6.62 0.23
CA PRO A 66 -16.99 -5.69 0.90
C PRO A 66 -16.26 -4.52 1.56
N ASP A 67 -16.81 -3.31 1.40
CA ASP A 67 -16.25 -2.09 2.00
C ASP A 67 -16.19 -2.17 3.53
N ASP A 68 -17.20 -2.81 4.17
CA ASP A 68 -17.23 -2.97 5.62
C ASP A 68 -16.07 -3.83 6.13
N LEU A 69 -15.62 -4.82 5.35
CA LEU A 69 -14.46 -5.64 5.69
C LEU A 69 -13.17 -4.80 5.61
N ILE A 70 -13.00 -4.02 4.54
CA ILE A 70 -11.85 -3.14 4.36
C ILE A 70 -11.77 -2.14 5.52
N ASP A 71 -12.90 -1.54 5.90
CA ASP A 71 -12.97 -0.58 7.00
C ASP A 71 -12.64 -1.21 8.35
N ARG A 72 -13.12 -2.43 8.63
CA ARG A 72 -12.77 -3.16 9.86
C ARG A 72 -11.27 -3.46 9.91
N VAL A 73 -10.67 -3.88 8.80
CA VAL A 73 -9.22 -4.15 8.74
C VAL A 73 -8.42 -2.88 8.98
N ARG A 74 -8.80 -1.75 8.35
CA ARG A 74 -8.17 -0.44 8.59
C ARG A 74 -8.27 -0.02 10.06
N LYS A 75 -9.45 -0.15 10.66
CA LYS A 75 -9.68 0.18 12.08
C LYS A 75 -8.86 -0.68 13.02
N ALA A 76 -8.78 -2.00 12.76
CA ALA A 76 -7.98 -2.91 13.57
C ALA A 76 -6.48 -2.60 13.47
N GLY A 77 -5.98 -2.31 12.27
CA GLY A 77 -4.60 -1.87 12.05
C GLY A 77 -4.29 -0.57 12.81
N GLN A 78 -5.13 0.46 12.64
CA GLN A 78 -4.98 1.73 13.37
C GLN A 78 -4.97 1.50 14.89
N ALA A 79 -5.94 0.76 15.41
CA ALA A 79 -6.05 0.48 16.84
C ALA A 79 -4.80 -0.25 17.39
N PHE A 80 -4.21 -1.19 16.62
CA PHE A 80 -2.97 -1.84 17.01
C PHE A 80 -1.80 -0.84 17.06
N PHE A 81 -1.65 0.01 16.04
CA PHE A 81 -0.55 0.97 15.99
C PHE A 81 -0.69 2.13 17.00
N ASP A 82 -1.92 2.42 17.44
CA ASP A 82 -2.23 3.37 18.53
C ASP A 82 -1.89 2.85 19.93
N LEU A 83 -1.64 1.54 20.09
CA LEU A 83 -1.19 0.99 21.37
C LEU A 83 0.18 1.55 21.79
N PRO A 84 0.47 1.59 23.12
CA PRO A 84 1.79 1.89 23.62
C PRO A 84 2.86 0.99 23.00
N ILE A 85 4.10 1.49 22.90
CA ILE A 85 5.21 0.75 22.30
C ILE A 85 5.42 -0.57 23.05
N GLU A 86 5.32 -0.56 24.37
CA GLU A 86 5.51 -1.73 25.23
C GLU A 86 4.54 -2.86 24.92
N GLU A 87 3.31 -2.53 24.50
CA GLU A 87 2.31 -3.53 24.08
C GLU A 87 2.61 -4.08 22.68
N LYS A 88 3.14 -3.26 21.78
CA LYS A 88 3.53 -3.68 20.42
C LYS A 88 4.79 -4.54 20.42
N GLU A 89 5.77 -4.22 21.28
CA GLU A 89 7.03 -4.96 21.43
C GLU A 89 6.84 -6.40 21.94
N LYS A 90 5.70 -6.71 22.57
CA LYS A 90 5.34 -8.11 22.90
C LYS A 90 5.22 -8.99 21.66
N TYR A 91 5.01 -8.38 20.50
CA TYR A 91 4.92 -9.04 19.20
C TYR A 91 6.16 -8.79 18.35
N ALA A 92 7.28 -8.37 18.92
CA ALA A 92 8.48 -8.04 18.18
C ALA A 92 8.98 -9.23 17.34
N ASN A 93 9.42 -8.95 16.11
CA ASN A 93 10.14 -9.92 15.31
C ASN A 93 11.58 -10.08 15.83
N ASP A 94 12.23 -11.19 15.45
CA ASP A 94 13.63 -11.46 15.74
C ASP A 94 14.32 -12.00 14.49
N GLN A 95 14.84 -11.07 13.68
CA GLN A 95 15.54 -11.40 12.44
C GLN A 95 16.80 -12.25 12.68
N ALA A 96 17.46 -12.11 13.84
CA ALA A 96 18.70 -12.82 14.12
C ALA A 96 18.47 -14.31 14.38
N SER A 97 17.33 -14.66 15.00
CA SER A 97 16.90 -16.07 15.12
C SER A 97 16.10 -16.58 13.90
N GLY A 98 15.90 -15.74 12.88
CA GLY A 98 15.14 -16.06 11.68
C GLY A 98 13.61 -15.91 11.84
N ASN A 99 13.14 -15.40 12.98
CA ASN A 99 11.73 -15.08 13.18
C ASN A 99 11.39 -13.71 12.56
N VAL A 100 11.01 -13.71 11.28
CA VAL A 100 10.71 -12.48 10.53
C VAL A 100 9.30 -11.93 10.74
N GLN A 101 8.41 -12.67 11.40
CA GLN A 101 7.04 -12.25 11.67
C GLN A 101 6.96 -11.43 12.95
N GLY A 102 6.13 -10.40 12.96
CA GLY A 102 5.89 -9.57 14.14
C GLY A 102 6.12 -8.09 13.88
N TYR A 103 5.94 -7.30 14.94
CA TYR A 103 6.24 -5.88 14.98
C TYR A 103 7.73 -5.66 14.85
N GLY A 104 8.13 -4.70 14.04
CA GLY A 104 9.53 -4.34 13.88
C GLY A 104 9.66 -3.34 12.76
N SER A 105 10.73 -2.56 12.80
CA SER A 105 11.07 -1.66 11.71
C SER A 105 12.22 -2.28 10.94
N LYS A 106 11.99 -2.54 9.64
CA LYS A 106 13.09 -2.71 8.72
C LYS A 106 13.62 -1.30 8.45
N LEU A 107 14.50 -0.82 9.32
CA LEU A 107 15.33 0.33 8.98
C LEU A 107 16.16 -0.10 7.77
N ALA A 108 15.62 0.17 6.59
CA ALA A 108 16.34 -0.03 5.35
C ALA A 108 17.51 0.95 5.41
N ASN A 109 18.71 0.45 5.65
CA ASN A 109 19.89 1.11 5.11
C ASN A 109 19.71 1.06 3.60
N ASN A 110 19.22 2.13 2.99
CA ASN A 110 19.39 2.29 1.56
C ASN A 110 20.89 2.41 1.26
N ALA A 111 21.27 2.38 -0.02
CA ALA A 111 22.68 2.44 -0.42
C ALA A 111 23.41 3.72 0.07
N SER A 112 22.66 4.75 0.52
CA SER A 112 23.15 5.98 1.12
C SER A 112 23.18 5.98 2.67
N GLY A 113 22.77 4.89 3.33
CA GLY A 113 22.73 4.79 4.80
C GLY A 113 21.67 5.70 5.45
N GLN A 114 20.73 6.20 4.67
CA GLN A 114 19.62 7.00 5.14
C GLN A 114 18.48 6.09 5.59
N LEU A 115 17.95 6.41 6.76
CA LEU A 115 16.77 5.76 7.31
C LEU A 115 15.57 6.18 6.46
N GLU A 116 14.97 5.23 5.74
CA GLU A 116 13.70 5.47 5.03
C GLU A 116 12.54 5.41 6.03
N TRP A 117 11.61 6.35 5.87
CA TRP A 117 10.37 6.49 6.65
C TRP A 117 9.21 5.81 5.93
#